data_AF-A0A6N8ZEB4-F1
#
_entry.id   AF-A0A6N8ZEB4-F1
#
_cell.length_a   1.000
_cell.length_b   1.000
_cell.length_c   1.000
_cell.angle_alpha   90.00
_cell.angle_beta   90.00
_cell.angle_gamma   90.00
#
_symmetry.space_group_name_H-M   'P 1'
#
loop_
_entity.id
_entity.type
_entity.pdbx_description
1 polymer ?
#
loop_
_entity_poly.entity_id
_entity_poly.type
_entity_poly.pdbx_seq_one_letter_code
_entity_poly.pdbx_strand_id
1 'polypeptide(L)' 'MPKLKPNHVWATPEEEAEIQAGIAADPDNPELGPEYWTTAKTAKEVHPDGTDKPPRSPQELWPERYAKEKEAV' A
#
# COMPACT_ATOMS: atom_id res chain seq x y z
N MET A 1 4.93 9.76 18.29
CA MET A 1 4.63 8.65 17.36
C MET A 1 3.27 8.92 16.73
N PRO A 2 3.09 8.69 15.42
CA PRO A 2 1.78 8.81 14.79
C PRO A 2 0.79 7.87 15.50
N LYS A 3 -0.45 8.35 15.70
CA LYS A 3 -1.50 7.55 16.33
C LYS A 3 -1.95 6.48 15.34
N LEU A 4 -1.83 5.22 15.74
CA LEU A 4 -2.34 4.07 14.98
C LEU A 4 -3.86 4.13 14.90
N LYS A 5 -4.43 3.54 13.85
CA LYS A 5 -5.88 3.43 13.69
C LYS A 5 -6.45 2.57 14.83
N PRO A 6 -7.66 2.87 15.33
CA PRO A 6 -8.37 1.93 16.18
C PRO A 6 -8.45 0.56 15.49
N ASN A 7 -8.19 -0.52 16.22
CA ASN A 7 -8.10 -1.91 15.73
C ASN A 7 -6.84 -2.25 14.90
N HIS A 8 -5.75 -1.49 15.05
CA HIS A 8 -4.48 -1.94 14.51
C HIS A 8 -4.00 -3.21 15.23
N VAL A 9 -3.75 -4.26 14.45
CA VAL A 9 -3.22 -5.55 14.92
C VAL A 9 -1.80 -5.69 14.37
N TRP A 10 -0.86 -5.98 15.26
CA TRP A 10 0.50 -6.37 14.89
C TRP A 10 0.54 -7.87 14.64
N ALA A 11 1.30 -8.29 13.63
CA ALA A 11 1.64 -9.70 13.47
C ALA A 11 2.40 -10.19 14.72
N THR A 12 2.08 -11.42 15.13
CA THR A 12 2.89 -12.16 16.09
C THR A 12 4.25 -12.52 15.46
N PRO A 13 5.27 -12.84 16.27
CA PRO A 13 6.56 -13.28 15.74
C PRO A 13 6.46 -14.50 14.81
N GLU A 14 5.53 -15.42 15.10
CA GLU A 14 5.25 -16.59 14.27
C GLU A 14 4.64 -16.19 12.93
N GLU A 15 3.64 -15.31 12.93
CA GLU A 15 3.03 -14.78 11.70
C GLU A 15 4.05 -13.98 10.87
N GLU A 16 4.89 -13.18 11.51
CA GLU A 16 5.97 -12.46 10.83
C GLU A 16 6.95 -13.44 10.17
N ALA A 17 7.34 -14.52 10.86
CA ALA A 17 8.21 -15.54 10.28
C ALA A 17 7.59 -16.25 9.07
N GLU A 18 6.29 -16.54 9.11
CA GLU A 18 5.56 -17.13 7.97
C GLU A 18 5.47 -16.16 6.78
N ILE A 19 5.22 -14.87 7.05
CA ILE A 19 5.22 -13.81 6.03
C ILE A 19 6.59 -13.74 5.36
N GLN A 20 7.68 -13.69 6.14
CA GLN A 20 9.05 -13.65 5.62
C GLN A 20 9.39 -14.89 4.79
N ALA A 21 8.96 -16.08 5.23
CA ALA A 21 9.16 -17.32 4.49
C ALA A 21 8.42 -17.31 3.15
N GLY A 22 7.18 -16.81 3.12
CA GLY A 22 6.40 -16.65 1.89
C GLY A 22 7.05 -15.67 0.91
N ILE A 23 7.48 -14.51 1.40
CA ILE A 23 8.20 -13.49 0.62
C ILE A 23 9.47 -14.07 -0.02
N ALA A 24 10.22 -14.88 0.73
CA ALA A 24 11.46 -15.49 0.25
C ALA A 24 11.23 -16.66 -0.73
N ALA A 25 10.07 -17.32 -0.66
CA ALA A 25 9.72 -18.42 -1.55
C ALA A 25 9.07 -17.95 -2.87
N ASP A 26 8.68 -16.68 -2.96
CA ASP A 26 8.01 -16.11 -4.13
C ASP A 26 9.01 -15.84 -5.28
N PRO A 27 8.94 -16.58 -6.40
CA PRO A 27 9.82 -16.37 -7.55
C PRO A 27 9.58 -15.03 -8.26
N ASP A 28 8.41 -14.41 -8.09
CA ASP A 28 8.06 -13.11 -8.68
C ASP A 28 8.55 -11.93 -7.82
N ASN A 29 9.13 -12.20 -6.65
CA ASN A 29 9.69 -11.21 -5.74
C ASN A 29 11.21 -11.39 -5.57
N PRO A 30 12.02 -11.20 -6.63
CA PRO A 30 13.47 -11.32 -6.53
C PRO A 30 14.06 -10.20 -5.67
N GLU A 31 15.18 -10.49 -5.01
CA GLU A 31 15.95 -9.47 -4.31
C GLU A 31 16.51 -8.44 -5.32
N LEU A 32 16.30 -7.15 -5.04
CA LEU A 32 16.70 -6.06 -5.93
C LEU A 32 18.16 -5.67 -5.72
N GLY A 33 19.04 -6.10 -6.64
CA GLY A 33 20.46 -5.77 -6.64
C GLY A 33 20.80 -4.39 -7.22
N PRO A 34 22.08 -3.96 -7.16
CA PRO A 34 22.54 -2.67 -7.68
C PRO A 34 22.21 -2.43 -9.16
N GLU A 35 22.22 -3.49 -9.97
CA GLU A 35 21.89 -3.48 -11.40
C GLU A 35 20.42 -3.10 -11.68
N TYR A 36 19.51 -3.43 -10.78
CA TYR A 36 18.13 -2.95 -10.87
C TYR A 36 18.10 -1.44 -10.69
N TRP A 37 18.81 -0.92 -9.68
CA TRP A 37 18.82 0.51 -9.36
C TRP A 37 19.54 1.38 -10.39
N THR A 38 20.45 0.82 -11.20
CA THR A 38 21.08 1.57 -12.31
C THR A 38 20.14 1.78 -13.50
N THR A 39 19.11 0.94 -13.63
CA THR A 39 18.16 0.97 -14.77
C THR A 39 16.75 1.38 -14.38
N ALA A 40 16.44 1.41 -13.08
CA ALA A 40 15.17 1.85 -12.55
C ALA A 40 14.88 3.33 -12.91
N LYS A 41 13.67 3.58 -13.42
CA LYS A 41 13.18 4.94 -13.67
C LYS A 41 12.71 5.58 -12.35
N THR A 42 12.91 6.89 -12.22
CA THR A 42 12.37 7.62 -11.07
C THR A 42 10.84 7.74 -11.17
N ALA A 43 10.16 7.91 -10.03
CA ALA A 43 8.71 8.10 -9.99
C ALA A 43 8.24 9.26 -10.89
N LYS A 44 9.02 10.34 -10.99
CA LYS A 44 8.72 11.49 -11.85
C LYS A 44 8.77 11.16 -13.34
N GLU A 45 9.62 10.22 -13.74
CA GLU A 45 9.73 9.79 -15.14
C GLU A 45 8.61 8.83 -15.53
N VAL A 46 8.13 8.01 -14.59
CA VAL A 46 7.05 7.05 -14.82
C VAL A 46 5.66 7.71 -14.71
N HIS A 47 5.51 8.65 -13.78
CA HIS A 47 4.25 9.36 -13.50
C HIS A 47 4.43 10.88 -13.69
N PRO A 48 4.59 11.35 -14.95
CA PRO A 48 4.95 12.75 -15.24
C PRO A 48 3.85 13.75 -14.91
N ASP A 49 2.59 13.31 -14.84
CA ASP A 49 1.40 14.11 -14.52
C ASP A 49 1.02 14.07 -13.02
N GLY A 50 1.75 13.30 -12.22
CA GLY A 50 1.45 13.12 -10.80
C GLY A 50 0.09 12.47 -10.55
N THR A 51 -0.41 11.62 -11.45
CA THR A 51 -1.69 10.92 -11.28
C THR A 51 -1.67 9.78 -10.26
N ASP A 52 -0.56 9.58 -9.55
CA ASP A 52 -0.58 8.97 -8.21
C ASP A 52 -1.26 9.89 -7.18
N LYS A 53 -2.31 10.64 -7.59
CA LYS A 53 -3.21 11.28 -6.64
C LYS A 53 -4.08 10.16 -6.10
N PRO A 54 -3.85 9.68 -4.86
CA PRO A 54 -4.89 8.92 -4.22
C PRO A 54 -6.15 9.79 -4.21
N PRO A 55 -7.33 9.22 -4.43
CA PRO A 55 -8.59 9.95 -4.26
C PRO A 55 -8.56 10.65 -2.90
N ARG A 56 -8.84 11.96 -2.90
CA ARG A 56 -8.50 12.85 -1.77
C ARG A 56 -9.49 12.67 -0.61
N SER A 57 -10.58 11.94 -0.82
CA SER A 57 -11.67 11.80 0.14
C SER A 57 -12.47 10.50 -0.03
N PRO A 58 -13.11 9.98 1.04
CA PRO A 58 -14.02 8.83 0.95
C PRO A 58 -15.17 9.00 -0.06
N GLN A 59 -15.57 10.25 -0.31
CA GLN A 59 -16.57 10.62 -1.31
C GLN A 59 -16.11 10.28 -2.74
N GLU A 60 -14.81 10.41 -3.01
CA GLU A 60 -14.22 10.07 -4.31
C GLU A 60 -13.92 8.57 -4.42
N LEU A 61 -13.63 7.90 -3.30
CA LEU A 61 -13.33 6.46 -3.24
C LEU A 61 -14.56 5.57 -3.32
N TRP A 62 -15.58 5.89 -2.52
CA TRP A 62 -16.78 5.08 -2.35
C TRP A 62 -18.03 5.97 -2.25
N PRO A 63 -18.39 6.67 -3.34
CA PRO A 63 -19.47 7.66 -3.33
C PRO A 63 -20.80 7.08 -2.83
N GLU A 64 -21.12 5.86 -3.23
CA GLU A 64 -22.37 5.18 -2.85
C GLU A 64 -22.41 4.81 -1.36
N ARG A 65 -21.29 4.35 -0.81
CA ARG A 65 -21.18 3.99 0.61
C ARG A 65 -21.24 5.24 1.49
N TYR A 66 -20.55 6.30 1.08
CA TYR A 66 -20.55 7.57 1.80
C TYR A 66 -21.94 8.22 1.83
N ALA A 67 -22.67 8.18 0.70
CA ALA A 67 -24.04 8.67 0.63
C ALA A 67 -24.96 7.89 1.59
N LYS A 68 -24.87 6.56 1.59
CA LYS A 68 -25.66 5.68 2.46
C LYS A 68 -25.36 5.88 3.95
N GLU A 69 -24.11 6.12 4.32
CA GLU A 69 -23.69 6.43 5.70
C GLU A 69 -24.19 7.83 6.16
N LYS A 70 -24.43 8.76 5.23
CA LYS A 70 -24.97 10.09 5.52
C LYS A 70 -26.50 10.13 5.66
N GLU A 71 -27.22 9.26 4.97
CA GLU A 71 -28.69 9.15 5.10
C GLU A 71 -29.14 8.42 6.37
N ALA A 72 -28.22 7.69 7.02
CA ALA A 72 -28.50 6.93 8.24
C ALA A 72 -28.33 7.73 9.54
N VAL A 73 -28.14 9.06 9.46
CA VAL A 73 -27.92 9.99 10.59
C VAL A 73 -29.05 11.00 10.69
#